data_AF-A0A8H4TGJ0-F1
#
_entry.id   AF-A0A8H4TGJ0-F1
#
_cell.length_a   1.000
_cell.length_b   1.000
_cell.length_c   1.000
_cell.angle_alpha   90.00
_cell.angle_beta   90.00
_cell.angle_gamma   90.00
#
_symmetry.space_group_name_H-M   'P 1'
#
loop_
_entity.id
_entity.type
_entity.pdbx_description
1 polymer ?
#
loop_
_entity_poly.entity_id
_entity_poly.type
_entity_poly.pdbx_seq_one_letter_code
_entity_poly.pdbx_strand_id
1 'polypeptide(L)'
;MARTYLERNLAEFADSSREELINHGLKALRETLSQDKELTIDNTTVGVVGLVPKDAATASKGSKLENFKLYDGQDIGALLEALDGAATEGGEMEVDTQ
;
A
#
# COMPACT_ATOMS: atom_id res chain seq x y z
N MET A 1 -8.86 6.77 10.11
CA MET A 1 -9.40 5.38 10.17
C MET A 1 -9.17 4.72 8.81
N ALA A 2 -8.59 3.50 8.77
CA ALA A 2 -8.31 2.79 7.50
C ALA A 2 -9.47 2.77 6.52
N ARG A 3 -10.69 2.46 6.99
CA ARG A 3 -11.86 2.34 6.12
C ARG A 3 -12.12 3.62 5.33
N THR A 4 -12.10 4.77 6.00
CA THR A 4 -12.34 6.07 5.37
C THR A 4 -11.21 6.45 4.40
N TYR A 5 -9.97 6.10 4.73
CA TYR A 5 -8.84 6.29 3.80
C TYR A 5 -9.03 5.49 2.51
N LEU A 6 -9.37 4.20 2.64
CA LEU A 6 -9.61 3.31 1.52
C LEU A 6 -10.79 3.79 0.68
N GLU A 7 -11.89 4.25 1.30
CA GLU A 7 -13.07 4.77 0.60
C GLU A 7 -12.74 6.02 -0.23
N ARG A 8 -11.81 6.88 0.23
CA ARG A 8 -11.41 8.11 -0.48
C ARG A 8 -10.50 7.84 -1.68
N ASN A 9 -9.55 6.90 -1.53
CA ASN A 9 -8.55 6.59 -2.56
C ASN A 9 -8.99 5.44 -3.50
N LEU A 10 -10.20 4.89 -3.30
CA LEU A 10 -10.70 3.73 -4.05
C LEU A 10 -10.73 3.95 -5.57
N ALA A 11 -11.02 5.19 -6.00
CA ALA A 11 -11.03 5.54 -7.42
C ALA A 11 -9.63 5.54 -8.04
N GLU A 12 -8.60 5.83 -7.25
CA GLU A 12 -7.21 5.94 -7.70
C GLU A 12 -6.57 4.55 -7.81
N PHE A 13 -7.03 3.57 -7.02
CA PHE A 13 -6.50 2.19 -7.02
C PHE A 13 -6.59 1.48 -8.38
N ALA A 14 -7.48 1.91 -9.27
CA ALA A 14 -7.59 1.35 -10.60
C ALA A 14 -6.42 1.75 -11.52
N ASP A 15 -5.87 2.96 -11.32
CA ASP A 15 -4.74 3.51 -12.08
C ASP A 15 -3.40 3.40 -11.31
N SER A 16 -3.45 3.14 -10.00
CA SER A 16 -2.27 2.97 -9.16
C SER A 16 -1.38 1.81 -9.60
N SER A 17 -0.08 2.05 -9.56
CA SER A 17 0.92 0.99 -9.73
C SER A 17 0.98 0.10 -8.49
N ARG A 18 1.59 -1.09 -8.65
CA ARG A 18 1.92 -2.02 -7.55
C ARG A 18 2.46 -1.30 -6.31
N GLU A 19 3.42 -0.40 -6.51
CA GLU A 19 4.14 0.27 -5.43
C GLU A 19 3.24 1.27 -4.70
N GLU A 20 2.39 1.98 -5.44
CA GLU A 20 1.40 2.89 -4.88
C GLU A 20 0.31 2.16 -4.09
N LEU A 21 -0.18 1.03 -4.59
CA LEU A 21 -1.16 0.21 -3.87
C LEU A 21 -0.61 -0.27 -2.52
N ILE A 22 0.66 -0.68 -2.48
CA ILE A 22 1.32 -1.07 -1.23
C ILE A 22 1.43 0.14 -0.29
N ASN A 23 1.77 1.31 -0.83
CA ASN A 23 1.85 2.57 -0.09
C ASN A 23 0.49 2.95 0.53
N HIS A 24 -0.60 2.88 -0.24
CA HIS A 24 -1.96 3.12 0.25
C HIS A 24 -2.36 2.12 1.35
N GLY A 25 -2.00 0.85 1.20
CA GLY A 25 -2.23 -0.17 2.23
C GLY A 25 -1.50 0.13 3.55
N LEU A 26 -0.23 0.53 3.45
CA LEU A 26 0.58 0.95 4.61
C LEU A 26 0.06 2.23 5.26
N LYS A 27 -0.33 3.25 4.47
CA LYS A 27 -0.95 4.49 4.98
C LYS A 27 -2.28 4.19 5.69
N ALA A 28 -3.12 3.34 5.12
CA ALA A 28 -4.36 2.90 5.74
C ALA A 28 -4.09 2.20 7.08
N LEU A 29 -3.09 1.31 7.13
CA LEU A 29 -2.69 0.60 8.34
C LEU A 29 -2.17 1.58 9.41
N ARG A 30 -1.35 2.57 9.04
CA ARG A 30 -0.89 3.65 9.94
C ARG A 30 -2.07 4.39 10.57
N GLU A 31 -3.12 4.65 9.79
CA GLU A 31 -4.34 5.33 10.26
C GLU A 31 -5.23 4.48 11.18
N THR A 32 -4.92 3.19 11.36
CA THR A 32 -5.53 2.34 12.39
C THR A 32 -4.71 2.28 13.67
N LEU A 33 -3.46 2.70 13.61
CA LEU A 33 -2.55 2.69 14.75
C LEU A 33 -2.77 3.94 15.61
N SER A 34 -2.53 3.82 16.91
CA SER A 34 -2.57 4.98 17.82
C SER A 34 -1.49 5.98 17.44
N GLN A 35 -1.72 7.29 17.64
CA GLN A 35 -0.77 8.35 17.26
C GLN A 35 0.64 8.20 17.87
N ASP A 36 0.77 7.43 18.95
CA ASP A 36 2.03 7.14 19.65
C ASP A 36 2.77 5.88 19.15
N LYS A 37 2.25 5.22 18.10
CA LYS A 37 2.85 4.01 17.54
C LYS A 37 3.20 4.21 16.07
N GLU A 38 4.40 3.77 15.73
CA GLU A 38 4.93 3.76 14.36
C GLU A 38 4.90 2.34 13.79
N LEU A 39 4.82 2.25 12.46
CA LEU A 39 4.96 0.98 11.74
C LEU A 39 6.44 0.58 11.77
N THR A 40 6.71 -0.63 12.26
CA THR A 40 8.04 -1.22 12.34
C THR A 40 8.04 -2.60 11.69
N ILE A 41 9.24 -3.10 11.42
CA ILE A 41 9.45 -4.44 10.87
C ILE A 41 8.87 -5.57 11.74
N ASP A 42 8.63 -5.31 13.02
CA ASP A 42 8.14 -6.30 14.00
C ASP A 42 6.61 -6.30 14.12
N ASN A 43 5.97 -5.19 13.75
CA ASN A 43 4.52 -5.01 13.88
C ASN A 43 3.78 -4.94 12.53
N THR A 44 4.50 -5.05 11.42
CA THR A 44 3.97 -4.89 10.06
C THR A 44 4.41 -6.02 9.15
N THR A 45 3.44 -6.61 8.45
CA THR A 45 3.68 -7.62 7.41
C THR A 45 2.84 -7.27 6.19
N VAL A 46 3.39 -7.36 4.99
CA VAL A 46 2.69 -7.02 3.73
C VAL A 46 2.70 -8.22 2.79
N GLY A 47 1.51 -8.65 2.37
CA GLY A 47 1.33 -9.70 1.38
C GLY A 47 0.87 -9.11 0.05
N VAL A 48 1.65 -9.30 -1.01
CA VAL A 48 1.33 -8.84 -2.37
C VAL A 48 0.93 -10.03 -3.23
N VAL A 49 -0.21 -9.92 -3.89
CA VAL A 49 -0.80 -10.94 -4.76
C VAL A 49 -1.39 -10.23 -5.97
N GLY A 50 -1.23 -10.80 -7.16
CA GLY A 50 -1.65 -10.18 -8.40
C GLY A 50 -2.22 -11.18 -9.41
N LEU A 51 -2.83 -10.65 -10.46
CA LEU A 51 -3.14 -11.43 -11.66
C LEU A 51 -2.09 -11.09 -12.70
N VAL A 52 -1.49 -12.10 -13.33
CA VAL A 52 -0.59 -11.86 -14.44
C VAL A 52 -1.43 -11.32 -15.62
N PRO A 53 -1.10 -10.16 -16.19
CA PRO A 53 -1.85 -9.60 -17.31
C PRO A 53 -1.86 -10.58 -18.48
N LYS A 54 -3.03 -10.66 -19.15
CA LYS A 54 -3.35 -11.61 -20.23
C LYS A 54 -2.38 -11.61 -21.44
N ASP A 55 -1.50 -10.61 -21.53
CA ASP A 55 -0.60 -10.39 -22.68
C ASP A 55 0.78 -11.06 -22.54
N ALA A 56 1.13 -11.58 -21.36
CA ALA A 56 2.32 -12.41 -21.24
C ALA A 56 2.08 -13.73 -21.99
N ALA A 57 2.82 -13.94 -23.09
CA ALA A 57 2.71 -15.00 -24.12
C ALA A 57 2.77 -16.48 -23.66
N THR A 58 2.37 -16.78 -22.43
CA THR A 58 2.29 -18.12 -21.82
C THR A 58 0.89 -18.41 -21.26
N ALA A 59 -0.15 -17.79 -21.85
CA ALA A 59 -1.56 -18.00 -21.51
C ALA A 59 -2.07 -19.38 -21.96
N SER A 60 -1.68 -20.42 -21.24
CA SER A 60 -2.41 -21.68 -21.23
C SER A 60 -3.69 -21.52 -20.40
N LYS A 61 -4.78 -21.13 -21.08
CA LYS A 61 -6.18 -21.43 -20.72
C LYS A 61 -6.51 -21.44 -19.22
N GLY A 62 -6.31 -20.31 -18.55
CA GLY A 62 -6.63 -20.10 -17.15
C GLY A 62 -5.86 -18.89 -16.64
N SER A 63 -6.54 -17.94 -16.04
CA SER A 63 -5.95 -16.75 -15.43
C SER A 63 -4.77 -17.16 -14.54
N LYS A 64 -3.53 -16.93 -14.99
CA LYS A 64 -2.35 -17.27 -14.20
C LYS A 64 -2.26 -16.24 -13.07
N LEU A 65 -2.55 -16.66 -11.84
CA LEU A 65 -2.32 -15.81 -10.67
C LEU A 65 -0.81 -15.61 -10.51
N GLU A 66 -0.42 -14.38 -10.20
CA GLU A 66 0.93 -14.08 -9.73
C GLU A 66 1.10 -14.72 -8.35
N ASN A 67 2.26 -15.33 -8.10
CA ASN A 67 2.53 -15.99 -6.82
C ASN A 67 2.52 -14.95 -5.69
N PHE A 68 1.85 -15.30 -4.60
CA PHE A 68 1.85 -14.51 -3.36
C PHE A 68 3.29 -14.26 -2.89
N LYS A 69 3.64 -12.98 -2.70
CA LYS A 69 4.90 -12.55 -2.10
C LYS A 69 4.61 -11.97 -0.74
N LEU A 70 5.26 -12.53 0.29
CA LEU A 70 5.21 -12.04 1.65
C LEU A 70 6.45 -11.20 1.93
N TYR A 71 6.24 -10.00 2.45
CA TYR A 71 7.27 -9.10 2.97
C TYR A 71 7.09 -9.03 4.48
N ASP A 72 8.05 -9.56 5.23
CA ASP A 72 8.02 -9.68 6.68
C ASP A 72 9.40 -9.37 7.27
N GLY A 73 9.44 -8.84 8.49
CA GLY A 73 10.71 -8.53 9.16
C GLY A 73 11.58 -7.57 8.34
N GLN A 74 12.80 -8.00 8.00
CA GLN A 74 13.74 -7.10 7.34
C GLN A 74 13.33 -6.74 5.90
N ASP A 75 12.55 -7.57 5.23
CA ASP A 75 12.06 -7.34 3.87
C ASP A 75 11.05 -6.18 3.79
N ILE A 76 10.32 -5.90 4.87
CA ILE A 76 9.40 -4.75 4.91
C ILE A 76 10.10 -3.43 5.23
N GLY A 77 11.35 -3.46 5.71
CA GLY A 77 12.13 -2.26 6.01
C GLY A 77 12.22 -1.32 4.80
N ALA A 78 12.52 -1.85 3.62
CA ALA A 78 12.59 -1.07 2.38
C ALA A 78 11.25 -0.44 1.99
N LEU A 79 10.13 -1.11 2.29
CA LEU A 79 8.78 -0.61 2.02
C LEU A 79 8.37 0.48 3.01
N LEU A 80 8.78 0.37 4.26
CA LEU A 80 8.58 1.38 5.30
C LEU A 80 9.41 2.64 5.03
N GLU A 81 10.67 2.50 4.62
CA GLU A 81 11.49 3.64 4.19
C GLU A 81 10.90 4.34 2.95
N ALA A 82 10.39 3.57 1.99
CA ALA A 82 9.72 4.12 0.80
C ALA A 82 8.40 4.84 1.16
N LEU A 83 7.69 4.38 2.18
CA LEU A 83 6.49 5.04 2.72
C LEU A 83 6.82 6.38 3.37
N ASP A 84 7.88 6.44 4.17
CA ASP A 84 8.30 7.65 4.90
C ASP A 84 8.80 8.74 3.93
N GLY A 85 9.54 8.34 2.89
CA GLY A 85 9.96 9.22 1.80
C GLY A 85 8.81 9.76 0.94
N ALA A 86 7.67 9.07 0.89
CA ALA A 86 6.45 9.47 0.16
C ALA A 86 5.38 10.13 1.06
N ALA A 87 5.68 10.33 2.36
CA ALA A 87 4.75 10.91 3.32
C ALA A 87 4.69 12.45 3.28
N THR A 88 5.55 13.09 2.48
CA THR A 88 5.63 14.56 2.36
C THR A 88 4.58 15.21 1.44
N GLU A 89 3.71 14.45 0.77
CA GLU A 89 2.66 15.03 -0.10
C GLU A 89 1.21 14.76 0.36
N GLY A 90 1.01 14.17 1.54
CA GLY A 90 -0.31 13.68 1.97
C GLY A 90 -1.02 14.45 3.08
N GLY A 91 -0.50 15.59 3.54
CA GLY A 91 -1.07 16.25 4.71
C GLY A 91 -0.74 17.72 4.79
N GLU A 92 -1.32 18.53 3.90
CA GLU A 92 -1.54 19.96 4.11
C GLU A 92 -2.44 20.49 2.98
N MET A 93 -3.76 20.56 3.21
CA MET A 93 -4.61 21.54 2.53
C MET A 93 -5.45 22.27 3.57
N GLU A 94 -4.87 23.41 3.93
CA GLU A 94 -5.49 24.70 4.25
C GLU A 94 -6.23 24.84 5.60
N VAL A 95 -5.52 25.54 6.48
CA VAL A 95 -6.08 26.48 7.46
C VAL A 95 -6.94 27.52 6.74
N ASP A 96 -8.17 27.73 7.16
CA ASP A 96 -8.75 29.07 7.05
C ASP A 96 -9.27 29.52 8.40
N THR A 97 -8.68 30.63 8.82
CA THR A 97 -8.88 31.30 10.09
C THR A 97 -9.87 32.42 9.82
N GLN A 98 -11.12 32.28 10.24
CA GLN A 98 -11.98 33.42 10.59
C GLN A 98 -13.16 33.03 11.46
#